data_AF-V2XK63-F1
#
_entry.id   AF-V2XK63-F1
#
_cell.length_a   1.000
_cell.length_b   1.000
_cell.length_c   1.000
_cell.angle_alpha   90.00
_cell.angle_beta   90.00
_cell.angle_gamma   90.00
#
_symmetry.space_group_name_H-M   'P 1'
#
loop_
_entity.id
_entity.type
_entity.pdbx_description
1 polymer ?
#
loop_
_entity_poly.entity_id
_entity_poly.type
_entity_poly.pdbx_seq_one_letter_code
_entity_poly.pdbx_strand_id
1 'polypeptide(L)'
;MYPDNSKENSVIRLTREETSGFLVAAGEYLKENRKEEIFYNRQKKEHYMNHMFYGYDMDRTMLRIDAMNMMTHGIDNPFIEYRDSLSDRNSDKDKYSLVLANPPFKGSLDADSVSGDLLKVCKTKKTELLFLTLFIRMHKIGERCACIVPDGVLFGSSKAHKDIRKEIVENQRLVAVISMPSGVFKLYTGVSTAILIFTKTEHGGTDNLWFYDMTADGFSLDDKRSPVADNDIPDIIQRFKNLDKESDRKRTDKSFMVPKKEIVDLQFNKVNASNDSISDSLRFFCEKPNALA
;
A
#
# COMPACT_ATOMS: atom_id res chain seq x y z
N MET A 1 3.43 1.64 12.67
CA MET A 1 3.24 0.29 12.09
C MET A 1 4.45 -0.59 12.43
N TYR A 2 4.88 -0.66 13.69
CA TYR A 2 6.09 -1.41 14.04
C TYR A 2 5.73 -2.87 14.36
N PRO A 3 6.34 -3.88 13.72
CA PRO A 3 6.06 -5.29 13.98
C PRO A 3 6.52 -5.72 15.38
N ASP A 4 5.92 -6.80 15.88
CA ASP A 4 6.13 -7.31 17.24
C ASP A 4 7.62 -7.68 17.46
N ASN A 5 8.11 -7.47 18.69
CA ASN A 5 9.52 -7.55 19.07
C ASN A 5 10.04 -9.00 19.20
N SER A 6 9.18 -9.98 18.92
CA SER A 6 9.43 -11.41 19.10
C SER A 6 9.89 -12.15 17.83
N LYS A 7 9.88 -11.49 16.66
CA LYS A 7 10.23 -12.11 15.35
C LYS A 7 11.27 -11.29 14.60
N GLU A 8 12.06 -11.95 13.75
CA GLU A 8 12.96 -11.29 12.79
C GLU A 8 12.15 -10.44 11.82
N ASN A 9 12.22 -9.13 12.02
CA ASN A 9 11.43 -8.14 11.29
C ASN A 9 12.15 -7.68 10.03
N SER A 10 11.56 -7.89 8.86
CA SER A 10 12.10 -7.46 7.57
C SER A 10 11.13 -6.51 6.87
N VAL A 11 11.66 -5.39 6.41
CA VAL A 11 10.95 -4.38 5.62
C VAL A 11 11.39 -4.54 4.18
N ILE A 12 10.43 -4.74 3.28
CA ILE A 12 10.69 -4.70 1.85
C ILE A 12 9.98 -3.53 1.20
N ARG A 13 10.70 -2.97 0.24
CA ARG A 13 10.15 -2.08 -0.77
C ARG A 13 10.20 -2.74 -2.14
N LEU A 14 9.11 -2.59 -2.89
CA LEU A 14 9.01 -3.03 -4.29
C LEU A 14 8.44 -1.92 -5.15
N THR A 15 9.28 -1.25 -5.91
CA THR A 15 8.85 -0.17 -6.82
C THR A 15 9.92 0.04 -7.87
N ARG A 16 9.53 0.53 -9.05
CA ARG A 16 10.47 1.16 -9.98
C ARG A 16 10.60 2.64 -9.63
N GLU A 17 11.76 3.23 -9.89
CA GLU A 17 11.96 4.69 -10.07
C GLU A 17 11.92 5.60 -8.82
N GLU A 18 11.92 5.08 -7.60
CA GLU A 18 12.23 5.91 -6.43
C GLU A 18 13.57 5.53 -5.78
N THR A 19 14.17 6.43 -4.99
CA THR A 19 15.50 6.27 -4.41
C THR A 19 15.44 5.70 -2.99
N SER A 20 14.84 4.52 -2.79
CA SER A 20 14.70 3.85 -1.47
C SER A 20 14.00 4.67 -0.37
N GLY A 21 13.25 5.73 -0.72
CA GLY A 21 12.55 6.62 0.22
C GLY A 21 11.75 5.91 1.32
N PHE A 22 10.98 4.86 1.01
CA PHE A 22 10.26 4.10 2.05
C PHE A 22 11.20 3.38 3.03
N LEU A 23 12.31 2.83 2.53
CA LEU A 23 13.27 2.11 3.37
C LEU A 23 14.06 3.08 4.26
N VAL A 24 14.47 4.23 3.70
CA VAL A 24 15.10 5.32 4.44
C VAL A 24 14.17 5.84 5.52
N ALA A 25 12.93 6.20 5.18
CA ALA A 25 11.94 6.69 6.13
C ALA A 25 11.65 5.66 7.24
N ALA A 26 11.60 4.36 6.91
CA ALA A 26 11.46 3.30 7.91
C ALA A 26 12.68 3.23 8.85
N GLY A 27 13.90 3.36 8.31
CA GLY A 27 15.13 3.40 9.10
C GLY A 27 15.24 4.63 9.99
N GLU A 28 14.85 5.80 9.51
CA GLU A 28 14.81 7.05 10.28
C GLU A 28 13.79 6.98 11.41
N TYR A 29 12.56 6.54 11.11
CA TYR A 29 11.54 6.31 12.12
C TYR A 29 12.06 5.42 13.25
N LEU A 30 12.83 4.40 12.89
CA LEU A 30 13.43 3.48 13.84
C LEU A 30 14.53 4.08 14.71
N LYS A 31 15.41 4.85 14.09
CA LYS A 31 16.47 5.58 14.77
C LYS A 31 15.92 6.61 15.74
N GLU A 32 14.79 7.23 15.44
CA GLU A 32 14.17 8.24 16.29
C GLU A 32 13.37 7.62 17.43
N ASN A 33 12.55 6.60 17.14
CA ASN A 33 11.54 6.12 18.08
C ASN A 33 11.96 4.86 18.85
N ARG A 34 12.98 4.12 18.38
CA ARG A 34 13.39 2.82 18.93
C ARG A 34 14.90 2.68 19.06
N LYS A 35 15.58 3.82 19.23
CA LYS A 35 17.05 3.89 19.27
C LYS A 35 17.67 2.96 20.30
N GLU A 36 17.21 3.04 21.55
CA GLU A 36 17.79 2.27 22.66
C GLU A 36 17.59 0.77 22.43
N GLU A 37 16.40 0.37 22.00
CA GLU A 37 16.08 -1.02 21.77
C GLU A 37 16.92 -1.64 20.63
N ILE A 38 17.14 -0.88 19.56
CA ILE A 38 17.85 -1.38 18.37
C ILE A 38 19.35 -1.29 18.56
N PHE A 39 19.87 -0.12 18.96
CA PHE A 39 21.30 0.16 18.91
C PHE A 39 22.05 -0.21 20.21
N TYR A 40 21.35 -0.46 21.33
CA TYR A 40 21.98 -0.97 22.56
C TYR A 40 21.94 -2.50 22.67
N ASN A 41 21.24 -3.18 21.75
CA ASN A 41 21.30 -4.62 21.61
C ASN A 41 22.13 -5.00 20.38
N ARG A 42 23.21 -5.77 20.58
CA ARG A 42 24.14 -6.14 19.49
C ARG A 42 23.46 -6.89 18.34
N GLN A 43 22.58 -7.85 18.65
CA GLN A 43 21.88 -8.66 17.64
C GLN A 43 20.88 -7.80 16.86
N LYS A 44 20.11 -6.94 17.55
CA LYS A 44 19.15 -6.04 16.87
C LYS A 44 19.85 -4.99 16.01
N LYS A 45 20.99 -4.48 16.47
CA LYS A 45 21.83 -3.56 15.68
C LYS A 45 22.35 -4.23 14.42
N GLU A 46 22.91 -5.44 14.55
CA GLU A 46 23.38 -6.22 13.40
C GLU A 46 22.24 -6.45 12.39
N HIS A 47 21.09 -6.90 12.88
CA HIS A 47 19.90 -7.12 12.06
C HIS A 47 19.45 -5.85 11.34
N TYR A 48 19.40 -4.72 12.04
CA TYR A 48 19.08 -3.41 11.45
C TYR A 48 20.07 -3.03 10.33
N MET A 49 21.37 -3.23 10.54
CA MET A 49 22.39 -2.82 9.56
C MET A 49 22.45 -3.73 8.34
N ASN A 50 22.15 -5.02 8.49
CA ASN A 50 22.51 -6.03 7.49
C ASN A 50 21.34 -6.88 6.98
N HIS A 51 20.23 -6.97 7.71
CA HIS A 51 19.20 -8.00 7.47
C HIS A 51 17.76 -7.50 7.51
N MET A 52 17.56 -6.20 7.76
CA MET A 52 16.22 -5.64 7.90
C MET A 52 15.65 -5.12 6.58
N PHE A 53 16.45 -4.52 5.71
CA PHE A 53 15.95 -3.73 4.58
C PHE A 53 16.21 -4.41 3.23
N TYR A 54 15.14 -4.60 2.46
CA TYR A 54 15.15 -5.25 1.14
C TYR A 54 14.55 -4.33 0.08
N GLY A 55 15.13 -4.31 -1.12
CA GLY A 55 14.64 -3.53 -2.26
C GLY A 55 14.98 -4.20 -3.60
N TYR A 56 14.03 -4.17 -4.52
CA TYR A 56 14.20 -4.73 -5.87
C TYR A 56 13.92 -3.70 -6.95
N ASP A 57 14.83 -3.61 -7.93
CA ASP A 57 14.67 -2.81 -9.15
C ASP A 57 15.24 -3.57 -10.36
N MET A 58 14.78 -3.22 -11.56
CA MET A 58 15.28 -3.74 -12.83
C MET A 58 16.26 -2.79 -13.53
N ASP A 59 16.50 -1.60 -12.98
CA ASP A 59 17.51 -0.67 -13.47
C ASP A 59 18.75 -0.72 -12.58
N ARG A 60 19.89 -1.10 -13.18
CA ARG A 60 21.17 -1.21 -12.46
C ARG A 60 21.67 0.13 -11.89
N THR A 61 21.31 1.23 -12.53
CA THR A 61 21.63 2.58 -12.06
C THR A 61 20.83 2.90 -10.82
N MET A 62 19.52 2.61 -10.84
CA MET A 62 18.65 2.82 -9.68
C MET A 62 19.10 2.00 -8.48
N LEU A 63 19.45 0.73 -8.66
CA LEU A 63 19.98 -0.12 -7.57
C LEU A 63 21.20 0.48 -6.87
N ARG A 64 22.10 1.11 -7.64
CA ARG A 64 23.28 1.78 -7.07
C ARG A 64 22.89 3.01 -6.27
N ILE A 65 22.00 3.83 -6.82
CA ILE A 65 21.50 5.03 -6.14
C ILE A 65 20.77 4.64 -4.85
N ASP A 66 19.95 3.59 -4.90
CA ASP A 66 19.24 3.00 -3.77
C ASP A 66 20.19 2.55 -2.66
N ALA A 67 21.18 1.71 -3.00
CA ALA A 67 22.16 1.24 -2.04
C ALA A 67 22.97 2.39 -1.44
N MET A 68 23.43 3.35 -2.26
CA MET A 68 24.15 4.53 -1.79
C MET A 68 23.30 5.39 -0.87
N ASN A 69 22.01 5.57 -1.18
CA ASN A 69 21.12 6.36 -0.35
C ASN A 69 20.95 5.71 1.03
N MET A 70 20.70 4.40 1.07
CA MET A 70 20.58 3.63 2.30
C MET A 70 21.87 3.67 3.15
N MET A 71 23.04 3.49 2.52
CA MET A 71 24.34 3.55 3.20
C MET A 71 24.62 4.96 3.76
N THR A 72 24.27 6.01 3.02
CA THR A 72 24.43 7.40 3.48
C THR A 72 23.53 7.69 4.69
N HIS A 73 22.37 7.03 4.77
CA HIS A 73 21.49 7.06 5.95
C HIS A 73 21.92 6.06 7.03
N GLY A 74 23.14 5.52 6.98
CA GLY A 74 23.76 4.70 8.02
C GLY A 74 23.12 3.32 8.17
N ILE A 75 22.91 2.63 7.05
CA ILE A 75 22.55 1.22 6.95
C ILE A 75 23.67 0.54 6.16
N ASP A 76 24.45 -0.32 6.80
CA ASP A 76 25.72 -0.79 6.24
C ASP A 76 25.54 -1.71 5.02
N ASN A 77 24.65 -2.69 5.10
CA ASN A 77 24.46 -3.71 4.06
C ASN A 77 22.97 -3.92 3.74
N PRO A 78 22.30 -2.96 3.08
CA PRO A 78 20.92 -3.13 2.61
C PRO A 78 20.87 -4.16 1.46
N PHE A 79 19.85 -5.03 1.44
CA PHE A 79 19.64 -6.00 0.37
C PHE A 79 18.94 -5.36 -0.83
N ILE A 80 19.71 -4.68 -1.68
CA ILE A 80 19.23 -4.05 -2.91
C ILE A 80 19.68 -4.89 -4.12
N GLU A 81 18.74 -5.58 -4.78
CA GLU A 81 19.05 -6.57 -5.82
C GLU A 81 18.36 -6.31 -7.16
N TYR A 82 19.08 -6.62 -8.24
CA TYR A 82 18.50 -6.64 -9.58
C TYR A 82 17.50 -7.78 -9.69
N ARG A 83 16.22 -7.46 -9.85
CA ARG A 83 15.18 -8.48 -9.94
C ARG A 83 13.95 -8.00 -10.69
N ASP A 84 13.48 -8.84 -11.62
CA ASP A 84 12.14 -8.70 -12.17
C ASP A 84 11.12 -9.25 -11.18
N SER A 85 10.46 -8.33 -10.46
CA SER A 85 9.53 -8.63 -9.39
C SER A 85 8.33 -9.48 -9.83
N LEU A 86 7.86 -9.33 -11.07
CA LEU A 86 6.64 -9.99 -11.57
C LEU A 86 6.93 -11.28 -12.35
N SER A 87 8.19 -11.60 -12.62
CA SER A 87 8.59 -12.81 -13.34
C SER A 87 8.62 -14.06 -12.45
N ASP A 88 8.61 -15.25 -13.07
CA ASP A 88 8.82 -16.54 -12.38
C ASP A 88 10.20 -16.68 -11.72
N ARG A 89 11.14 -15.80 -12.03
CA ARG A 89 12.44 -15.77 -11.34
C ARG A 89 12.32 -15.24 -9.92
N ASN A 90 11.24 -14.51 -9.61
CA ASN A 90 10.97 -14.09 -8.26
C ASN A 90 10.26 -15.23 -7.50
N SER A 91 11.05 -15.98 -6.73
CA SER A 91 10.58 -17.06 -5.86
C SER A 91 10.20 -16.61 -4.45
N ASP A 92 10.27 -15.31 -4.14
CA ASP A 92 9.95 -14.82 -2.80
C ASP A 92 8.48 -15.07 -2.45
N LYS A 93 8.30 -15.77 -1.33
CA LYS A 93 7.02 -16.09 -0.72
C LYS A 93 7.18 -16.08 0.80
N ASP A 94 6.23 -15.49 1.51
CA ASP A 94 6.18 -15.48 2.99
C ASP A 94 7.50 -15.06 3.66
N LYS A 95 8.17 -14.04 3.12
CA LYS A 95 9.53 -13.65 3.50
C LYS A 95 9.59 -12.36 4.31
N TYR A 96 8.62 -11.45 4.15
CA TYR A 96 8.68 -10.10 4.71
C TYR A 96 7.64 -9.82 5.79
N SER A 97 8.03 -9.09 6.84
CA SER A 97 7.11 -8.67 7.91
C SER A 97 6.45 -7.31 7.67
N LEU A 98 7.01 -6.51 6.77
CA LEU A 98 6.41 -5.26 6.36
C LEU A 98 6.68 -5.02 4.89
N VAL A 99 5.62 -4.82 4.12
CA VAL A 99 5.70 -4.35 2.73
C VAL A 99 5.26 -2.90 2.69
N LEU A 100 6.14 -2.02 2.22
CA LEU A 100 5.82 -0.62 1.90
C LEU A 100 6.09 -0.41 0.42
N ALA A 101 5.07 -0.08 -0.37
CA ALA A 101 5.22 -0.03 -1.81
C ALA A 101 4.42 1.07 -2.50
N ASN A 102 5.02 1.64 -3.54
CA ASN A 102 4.40 2.49 -4.54
C ASN A 102 4.63 1.87 -5.93
N PRO A 103 3.91 0.78 -6.27
CA PRO A 103 4.10 0.11 -7.56
C PRO A 103 3.81 1.07 -8.73
N PRO A 104 4.44 0.83 -9.90
CA PRO A 104 4.17 1.65 -11.09
C PRO A 104 2.68 1.64 -11.45
N PHE A 105 2.10 2.83 -11.62
CA PHE A 105 0.66 3.02 -11.79
C PHE A 105 0.11 2.63 -13.17
N LYS A 106 0.98 2.47 -14.17
CA LYS A 106 0.58 2.10 -15.53
C LYS A 106 1.65 1.24 -16.19
N GLY A 107 1.22 0.14 -16.77
CA GLY A 107 2.07 -0.79 -17.50
C GLY A 107 1.25 -1.98 -17.96
N SER A 108 1.69 -2.61 -19.05
CA SER A 108 1.19 -3.92 -19.46
C SER A 108 2.39 -4.79 -19.72
N LEU A 109 2.35 -6.01 -19.19
CA LEU A 109 3.35 -7.04 -19.47
C LEU A 109 2.78 -8.11 -20.38
N ASP A 110 3.64 -8.85 -21.05
CA ASP A 110 3.25 -10.07 -21.72
C ASP A 110 2.95 -11.15 -20.69
N ALA A 111 1.82 -11.84 -20.86
CA ALA A 111 1.36 -12.82 -19.86
C ALA A 111 2.38 -13.94 -19.64
N ASP A 112 3.15 -14.30 -20.68
CA ASP A 112 4.17 -15.34 -20.63
C ASP A 112 5.43 -14.91 -19.84
N SER A 113 5.58 -13.60 -19.58
CA SER A 113 6.66 -13.05 -18.74
C SER A 113 6.26 -12.93 -17.26
N VAL A 114 4.98 -13.13 -16.95
CA VAL A 114 4.43 -12.99 -15.60
C VAL A 114 4.36 -14.34 -14.92
N SER A 115 4.69 -14.37 -13.64
CA SER A 115 4.67 -15.61 -12.89
C SER A 115 3.29 -16.26 -12.86
N GLY A 116 3.24 -17.56 -13.16
CA GLY A 116 2.00 -18.33 -13.21
C GLY A 116 1.23 -18.32 -11.89
N ASP A 117 1.94 -18.25 -10.76
CA ASP A 117 1.33 -18.16 -9.43
C ASP A 117 0.60 -16.84 -9.20
N LEU A 118 1.11 -15.73 -9.75
CA LEU A 118 0.43 -14.43 -9.66
C LEU A 118 -0.86 -14.41 -10.49
N LEU A 119 -0.83 -15.10 -11.64
CA LEU A 119 -2.00 -15.20 -12.53
C LEU A 119 -3.12 -16.09 -11.97
N LYS A 120 -2.84 -16.95 -10.97
CA LYS A 120 -3.86 -17.77 -10.29
C LYS A 120 -4.83 -16.95 -9.45
N VAL A 121 -4.35 -15.88 -8.82
CA VAL A 121 -5.19 -14.98 -8.01
C VAL A 121 -6.00 -14.05 -8.90
N CYS A 122 -5.34 -13.45 -9.89
CA CYS A 122 -5.98 -12.51 -10.80
C CYS A 122 -5.34 -12.62 -12.19
N LYS A 123 -6.11 -13.15 -13.15
CA LYS A 123 -5.64 -13.31 -14.55
C LYS A 123 -5.67 -11.96 -15.28
N THR A 124 -4.52 -11.30 -15.37
CA THR A 124 -4.39 -9.96 -15.98
C THR A 124 -2.98 -9.68 -16.48
N LYS A 125 -2.87 -8.71 -17.40
CA LYS A 125 -1.59 -8.14 -17.87
C LYS A 125 -1.26 -6.79 -17.21
N LYS A 126 -2.21 -6.26 -16.44
CA LYS A 126 -2.13 -4.97 -15.75
C LYS A 126 -1.18 -5.05 -14.57
N THR A 127 -0.08 -4.30 -14.64
CA THR A 127 0.98 -4.35 -13.62
C THR A 127 0.46 -3.93 -12.26
N GLU A 128 -0.43 -2.95 -12.18
CA GLU A 128 -1.00 -2.43 -10.94
C GLU A 128 -1.72 -3.51 -10.12
N LEU A 129 -2.37 -4.48 -10.77
CA LEU A 129 -3.06 -5.58 -10.10
C LEU A 129 -2.09 -6.73 -9.76
N LEU A 130 -1.13 -7.00 -10.65
CA LEU A 130 -0.14 -8.05 -10.44
C LEU A 130 0.78 -7.75 -9.24
N PHE A 131 1.12 -6.47 -9.02
CA PHE A 131 1.88 -6.06 -7.84
C PHE A 131 1.13 -6.32 -6.54
N LEU A 132 -0.20 -6.14 -6.49
CA LEU A 132 -0.99 -6.49 -5.31
C LEU A 132 -0.94 -7.99 -5.01
N THR A 133 -1.09 -8.82 -6.05
CA THR A 133 -0.92 -10.27 -5.90
C THR A 133 0.47 -10.62 -5.40
N LEU A 134 1.50 -9.94 -5.91
CA LEU A 134 2.87 -10.13 -5.47
C LEU A 134 3.04 -9.77 -3.99
N PHE A 135 2.49 -8.63 -3.55
CA PHE A 135 2.57 -8.22 -2.14
C PHE A 135 1.93 -9.28 -1.25
N ILE A 136 0.74 -9.79 -1.61
CA ILE A 136 0.09 -10.90 -0.90
C ILE A 136 0.99 -12.14 -0.83
N ARG A 137 1.63 -12.52 -1.94
CA ARG A 137 2.53 -13.67 -1.98
C ARG A 137 3.74 -13.51 -1.06
N MET A 138 4.36 -12.33 -1.04
CA MET A 138 5.67 -12.14 -0.42
C MET A 138 5.66 -11.84 1.08
N HIS A 139 4.62 -11.19 1.61
CA HIS A 139 4.57 -10.91 3.05
C HIS A 139 4.09 -12.12 3.85
N LYS A 140 4.63 -12.30 5.05
CA LYS A 140 4.33 -13.41 5.96
C LYS A 140 2.90 -13.33 6.47
N ILE A 141 2.32 -14.47 6.85
CA ILE A 141 1.02 -14.52 7.53
C ILE A 141 1.10 -13.76 8.87
N GLY A 142 0.09 -12.94 9.14
CA GLY A 142 -0.02 -12.08 10.32
C GLY A 142 0.70 -10.74 10.19
N GLU A 143 1.41 -10.51 9.08
CA GLU A 143 2.22 -9.32 8.86
C GLU A 143 1.53 -8.31 7.93
N ARG A 144 2.05 -7.08 7.88
CA ARG A 144 1.33 -5.92 7.30
C ARG A 144 1.89 -5.49 5.94
N CYS A 145 1.00 -4.99 5.09
CA CYS A 145 1.31 -4.33 3.85
C CYS A 145 0.62 -2.96 3.81
N ALA A 146 1.37 -1.93 3.42
CA ALA A 146 0.86 -0.62 3.04
C ALA A 146 1.31 -0.33 1.61
N CYS A 147 0.38 -0.13 0.69
CA CYS A 147 0.73 0.14 -0.70
C CYS A 147 -0.13 1.22 -1.32
N ILE A 148 0.48 2.01 -2.21
CA ILE A 148 -0.21 3.03 -2.99
C ILE A 148 -0.71 2.39 -4.29
N VAL A 149 -1.97 2.60 -4.63
CA VAL A 149 -2.58 2.10 -5.85
C VAL A 149 -3.28 3.24 -6.59
N PRO A 150 -3.38 3.19 -7.92
CA PRO A 150 -4.27 4.08 -8.63
C PRO A 150 -5.70 3.72 -8.30
N ASP A 151 -6.55 4.74 -8.26
CA ASP A 151 -8.00 4.66 -8.06
C ASP A 151 -8.70 3.56 -8.87
N GLY A 152 -8.21 3.30 -10.09
CA GLY A 152 -8.71 2.21 -10.95
C GLY A 152 -8.71 0.83 -10.29
N VAL A 153 -7.83 0.56 -9.32
CA VAL A 153 -7.84 -0.69 -8.54
C VAL A 153 -9.12 -0.80 -7.70
N LEU A 154 -9.57 0.30 -7.11
CA LEU A 154 -10.72 0.33 -6.21
C LEU A 154 -12.05 0.12 -6.95
N PHE A 155 -12.24 0.74 -8.12
CA PHE A 155 -13.52 0.71 -8.83
C PHE A 155 -13.50 0.00 -10.19
N GLY A 156 -12.34 -0.50 -10.63
CA GLY A 156 -12.23 -1.16 -11.92
C GLY A 156 -13.26 -2.29 -12.06
N SER A 157 -13.94 -2.34 -13.21
CA SER A 157 -15.08 -3.24 -13.44
C SER A 157 -14.70 -4.56 -14.12
N SER A 158 -13.48 -4.68 -14.65
CA SER A 158 -13.03 -5.93 -15.28
C SER A 158 -12.95 -7.05 -14.25
N LYS A 159 -13.08 -8.30 -14.72
CA LYS A 159 -13.00 -9.49 -13.87
C LYS A 159 -11.76 -9.49 -12.97
N ALA A 160 -10.60 -9.15 -13.54
CA ALA A 160 -9.34 -9.02 -12.81
C ALA A 160 -9.40 -8.06 -11.61
N HIS A 161 -10.02 -6.88 -11.77
CA HIS A 161 -10.16 -5.93 -10.67
C HIS A 161 -11.08 -6.46 -9.57
N LYS A 162 -12.19 -7.12 -9.96
CA LYS A 162 -13.10 -7.75 -9.01
C LYS A 162 -12.43 -8.89 -8.26
N ASP A 163 -11.66 -9.73 -8.96
CA ASP A 163 -10.97 -10.89 -8.39
C ASP A 163 -9.93 -10.45 -7.33
N ILE A 164 -9.10 -9.44 -7.63
CA ILE A 164 -8.11 -8.96 -6.64
C ILE A 164 -8.75 -8.24 -5.44
N ARG A 165 -9.83 -7.48 -5.65
CA ARG A 165 -10.56 -6.87 -4.54
C ARG A 165 -11.22 -7.91 -3.66
N LYS A 166 -11.81 -8.93 -4.28
CA LYS A 166 -12.38 -10.09 -3.57
C LYS A 166 -11.30 -10.78 -2.75
N GLU A 167 -10.14 -11.05 -3.34
CA GLU A 167 -9.00 -11.64 -2.62
C GLU A 167 -8.62 -10.85 -1.37
N ILE A 168 -8.46 -9.53 -1.50
CA ILE A 168 -8.06 -8.66 -0.38
C ILE A 168 -9.15 -8.59 0.71
N VAL A 169 -10.43 -8.50 0.33
CA VAL A 169 -11.55 -8.32 1.29
C VAL A 169 -11.95 -9.65 1.95
N GLU A 170 -11.95 -10.75 1.18
CA GLU A 170 -12.43 -12.05 1.66
C GLU A 170 -11.34 -12.86 2.35
N ASN A 171 -10.13 -12.91 1.77
CA ASN A 171 -9.06 -13.81 2.20
C ASN A 171 -7.99 -13.10 3.04
N GLN A 172 -7.94 -11.77 3.00
CA GLN A 172 -7.02 -10.97 3.81
C GLN A 172 -7.79 -10.08 4.79
N ARG A 173 -7.07 -9.45 5.72
CA ARG A 173 -7.63 -8.44 6.63
C ARG A 173 -7.31 -7.05 6.10
N LEU A 174 -8.23 -6.48 5.33
CA LEU A 174 -8.18 -5.09 4.89
C LEU A 174 -8.56 -4.18 6.06
N VAL A 175 -7.64 -3.30 6.45
CA VAL A 175 -7.79 -2.45 7.64
C VAL A 175 -8.23 -1.05 7.23
N ALA A 176 -7.59 -0.48 6.20
CA ALA A 176 -7.84 0.88 5.78
C ALA A 176 -7.70 1.09 4.27
N VAL A 177 -8.51 2.02 3.76
CA VAL A 177 -8.38 2.65 2.44
C VAL A 177 -8.35 4.16 2.67
N ILE A 178 -7.25 4.80 2.27
CA ILE A 178 -7.10 6.26 2.36
C ILE A 178 -7.08 6.78 0.93
N SER A 179 -8.18 7.41 0.49
CA SER A 179 -8.28 8.08 -0.79
C SER A 179 -7.39 9.33 -0.79
N MET A 180 -6.67 9.57 -1.89
CA MET A 180 -5.80 10.72 -2.09
C MET A 180 -6.21 11.45 -3.37
N PRO A 181 -6.28 12.79 -3.35
CA PRO A 181 -6.77 13.57 -4.47
C PRO A 181 -5.78 13.54 -5.63
N SER A 182 -6.26 13.83 -6.83
CA SER A 182 -5.41 14.03 -7.98
C SER A 182 -4.42 15.17 -7.71
N GLY A 183 -3.16 14.99 -8.13
CA GLY A 183 -2.11 15.98 -7.93
C GLY A 183 -1.12 15.68 -6.80
N VAL A 184 -1.45 14.79 -5.86
CA VAL A 184 -0.52 14.37 -4.78
C VAL A 184 0.79 13.77 -5.30
N PHE A 185 0.78 13.19 -6.50
CA PHE A 185 1.98 12.64 -7.13
C PHE A 185 2.46 13.43 -8.35
N LYS A 186 2.00 14.66 -8.55
CA LYS A 186 2.61 15.53 -9.57
C LYS A 186 4.05 15.87 -9.17
N LEU A 187 5.00 15.90 -10.10
CA LEU A 187 4.86 15.82 -11.57
C LEU A 187 4.81 14.39 -12.18
N TYR A 188 4.92 13.33 -11.37
CA TYR A 188 4.98 11.95 -11.86
C TYR A 188 3.66 11.43 -12.42
N THR A 189 2.55 11.72 -11.75
CA THR A 189 1.22 11.37 -12.24
C THR A 189 0.15 12.36 -11.79
N GLY A 190 -0.87 12.54 -12.63
CA GLY A 190 -2.05 13.37 -12.34
C GLY A 190 -3.28 12.56 -11.92
N VAL A 191 -3.19 11.23 -11.82
CA VAL A 191 -4.33 10.41 -11.40
C VAL A 191 -4.52 10.46 -9.89
N SER A 192 -5.77 10.34 -9.44
CA SER A 192 -6.09 10.06 -8.04
C SER A 192 -5.61 8.66 -7.66
N THR A 193 -5.26 8.51 -6.38
CA THR A 193 -4.60 7.31 -5.86
C THR A 193 -5.14 7.02 -4.46
N ALA A 194 -4.87 5.83 -3.94
CA ALA A 194 -5.24 5.47 -2.59
C ALA A 194 -4.15 4.65 -1.91
N ILE A 195 -4.09 4.73 -0.58
CA ILE A 195 -3.28 3.84 0.24
C ILE A 195 -4.16 2.69 0.72
N LEU A 196 -3.75 1.46 0.40
CA LEU A 196 -4.31 0.24 0.96
C LEU A 196 -3.45 -0.23 2.12
N ILE A 197 -4.07 -0.46 3.28
CA ILE A 197 -3.42 -1.07 4.44
C ILE A 197 -4.14 -2.37 4.77
N PHE A 198 -3.42 -3.49 4.69
CA PHE A 198 -3.96 -4.81 4.99
C PHE A 198 -2.94 -5.71 5.69
N THR A 199 -3.43 -6.77 6.30
CA THR A 199 -2.64 -7.82 6.95
C THR A 199 -2.90 -9.15 6.26
N LYS A 200 -1.85 -9.93 5.99
CA LYS A 200 -2.02 -11.28 5.44
C LYS A 200 -2.65 -12.18 6.47
N THR A 201 -3.69 -12.90 6.09
CA THR A 201 -4.32 -13.90 6.95
C THR A 201 -4.59 -15.20 6.21
N GLU A 202 -4.90 -15.15 4.91
CA GLU A 202 -5.36 -16.29 4.08
C GLU A 202 -6.71 -16.91 4.51
N HIS A 203 -7.35 -16.37 5.54
CA HIS A 203 -8.66 -16.80 6.04
C HIS A 203 -9.61 -15.62 6.35
N GLY A 204 -9.26 -14.41 5.89
CA GLY A 204 -10.07 -13.21 6.07
C GLY A 204 -9.81 -12.48 7.39
N GLY A 205 -10.87 -12.02 8.06
CA GLY A 205 -10.76 -11.18 9.26
C GLY A 205 -10.96 -9.68 9.02
N THR A 206 -11.43 -9.31 7.82
CA THR A 206 -12.03 -7.98 7.59
C THR A 206 -13.43 -7.95 8.19
N ASP A 207 -13.62 -7.23 9.29
CA ASP A 207 -14.95 -7.01 9.88
C ASP A 207 -15.51 -5.65 9.46
N ASN A 208 -14.70 -4.61 9.69
CA ASN A 208 -14.95 -3.24 9.29
C ASN A 208 -13.72 -2.68 8.57
N LEU A 209 -13.95 -1.97 7.48
CA LEU A 209 -12.95 -1.22 6.74
C LEU A 209 -13.00 0.25 7.16
N TRP A 210 -11.88 0.80 7.60
CA TRP A 210 -11.77 2.23 7.80
C TRP A 210 -11.51 2.94 6.47
N PHE A 211 -12.37 3.89 6.11
CA PHE A 211 -12.17 4.75 4.95
C PHE A 211 -11.78 6.16 5.41
N TYR A 212 -10.86 6.79 4.70
CA TYR A 212 -10.51 8.20 4.88
C TYR A 212 -10.44 8.91 3.52
N ASP A 213 -11.08 10.05 3.40
CA ASP A 213 -11.02 10.93 2.22
C ASP A 213 -10.04 12.08 2.46
N MET A 214 -8.83 11.95 1.93
CA MET A 214 -7.80 12.98 2.01
C MET A 214 -8.08 14.07 0.96
N THR A 215 -8.05 15.33 1.38
CA THR A 215 -8.25 16.48 0.49
C THR A 215 -6.96 17.26 0.27
N ALA A 216 -5.99 17.17 1.18
CA ALA A 216 -4.72 17.89 1.07
C ALA A 216 -3.58 17.16 1.82
N ASP A 217 -2.36 17.23 1.28
CA ASP A 217 -1.16 16.61 1.84
C ASP A 217 -0.11 17.61 2.33
N GLY A 218 -0.49 18.89 2.49
CA GLY A 218 0.43 19.98 2.83
C GLY A 218 1.10 20.63 1.62
N PHE A 219 0.76 20.22 0.38
CA PHE A 219 1.23 20.86 -0.84
C PHE A 219 0.08 21.18 -1.80
N SER A 220 0.27 22.18 -2.66
CA SER A 220 -0.65 22.46 -3.77
C SER A 220 -0.76 21.22 -4.67
N LEU A 221 -1.94 20.98 -5.24
CA LEU A 221 -2.21 19.86 -6.15
C LEU A 221 -1.88 20.19 -7.62
N ASP A 222 -1.16 21.28 -7.84
CA ASP A 222 -0.66 21.70 -9.14
C ASP A 222 0.74 21.17 -9.42
N ASP A 223 1.24 21.45 -10.61
CA ASP A 223 2.56 21.01 -11.07
C ASP A 223 3.72 21.59 -10.25
N LYS A 224 3.48 22.67 -9.49
CA LYS A 224 4.51 23.34 -8.69
C LYS A 224 4.70 22.71 -7.32
N ARG A 225 3.68 22.02 -6.78
CA ARG A 225 3.70 21.40 -5.44
C ARG A 225 4.29 22.34 -4.38
N SER A 226 3.77 23.56 -4.32
CA SER A 226 4.21 24.55 -3.32
C SER A 226 3.59 24.23 -1.95
N PRO A 227 4.31 24.42 -0.83
CA PRO A 227 3.76 24.18 0.50
C PRO A 227 2.49 24.98 0.77
N VAL A 228 1.49 24.36 1.39
CA VAL A 228 0.24 24.98 1.83
C VAL A 228 -0.08 24.59 3.28
N ALA A 229 -0.98 25.34 3.92
CA ALA A 229 -1.37 25.07 5.31
C ALA A 229 -2.28 23.84 5.45
N ASP A 230 -3.10 23.55 4.45
CA ASP A 230 -4.04 22.43 4.46
C ASP A 230 -3.30 21.09 4.40
N ASN A 231 -3.42 20.28 5.44
CA ASN A 231 -2.74 18.99 5.55
C ASN A 231 -3.53 18.01 6.42
N ASP A 232 -4.01 16.94 5.80
CA ASP A 232 -4.78 15.90 6.47
C ASP A 232 -3.92 14.79 7.07
N ILE A 233 -2.62 14.70 6.72
CA ILE A 233 -1.73 13.61 7.18
C ILE A 233 -1.69 13.49 8.71
N PRO A 234 -1.58 14.58 9.51
CA PRO A 234 -1.61 14.46 10.97
C PRO A 234 -2.92 13.88 11.50
N ASP A 235 -4.08 14.27 10.93
CA ASP A 235 -5.40 13.76 11.32
C ASP A 235 -5.56 12.28 10.94
N ILE A 236 -5.10 11.88 9.74
CA ILE A 236 -5.05 10.49 9.30
C ILE A 236 -4.26 9.64 10.31
N ILE A 237 -3.06 10.08 10.70
CA ILE A 237 -2.22 9.34 11.65
C ILE A 237 -2.91 9.24 13.02
N GLN A 238 -3.50 10.33 13.50
CA GLN A 238 -4.17 10.36 14.79
C GLN A 238 -5.36 9.40 14.82
N ARG A 239 -6.22 9.44 13.81
CA ARG A 239 -7.42 8.59 13.72
C ARG A 239 -7.10 7.14 13.47
N PHE A 240 -6.15 6.85 12.59
CA PHE A 240 -5.71 5.48 12.32
C PHE A 240 -5.14 4.80 13.58
N LYS A 241 -4.57 5.56 14.52
CA LYS A 241 -4.15 5.04 15.83
C LYS A 241 -5.30 4.81 16.82
N ASN A 242 -6.48 5.37 16.56
CA ASN A 242 -7.65 5.34 17.44
C ASN A 242 -8.92 4.89 16.67
N LEU A 243 -8.82 3.81 15.89
CA LEU A 243 -9.93 3.31 15.05
C LEU A 243 -11.18 2.92 15.86
N ASP A 244 -11.01 2.60 17.14
CA ASP A 244 -12.10 2.36 18.09
C ASP A 244 -13.03 3.56 18.25
N LYS A 245 -12.55 4.78 17.99
CA LYS A 245 -13.33 6.02 18.07
C LYS A 245 -14.03 6.40 16.77
N GLU A 246 -13.88 5.60 15.72
CA GLU A 246 -14.42 5.89 14.39
C GLU A 246 -15.79 5.20 14.14
N SER A 247 -16.31 4.42 15.11
CA SER A 247 -17.53 3.63 14.96
C SER A 247 -18.80 4.47 14.74
N ASP A 248 -18.88 5.64 15.38
CA ASP A 248 -20.11 6.46 15.40
C ASP A 248 -20.12 7.55 14.32
N ARG A 249 -19.08 7.58 13.47
CA ARG A 249 -18.92 8.59 12.43
C ARG A 249 -19.89 8.38 11.28
N LYS A 250 -20.40 9.48 10.75
CA LYS A 250 -21.36 9.44 9.64
C LYS A 250 -20.62 9.16 8.34
N ARG A 251 -21.33 8.57 7.39
CA ARG A 251 -20.82 8.33 6.03
C ARG A 251 -20.35 9.61 5.33
N THR A 252 -20.94 10.76 5.67
CA THR A 252 -20.60 12.08 5.12
C THR A 252 -19.34 12.70 5.71
N ASP A 253 -18.80 12.11 6.79
CA ASP A 253 -17.60 12.63 7.42
C ASP A 253 -16.36 12.25 6.60
N LYS A 254 -15.24 12.97 6.80
CA LYS A 254 -13.94 12.65 6.18
C LYS A 254 -13.48 11.21 6.40
N SER A 255 -13.95 10.56 7.46
CA SER A 255 -13.58 9.20 7.82
C SER A 255 -14.72 8.46 8.49
N PHE A 256 -14.83 7.16 8.23
CA PHE A 256 -15.89 6.29 8.77
C PHE A 256 -15.55 4.80 8.60
N MET A 257 -16.28 3.94 9.31
CA MET A 257 -16.09 2.47 9.31
C MET A 257 -17.15 1.74 8.47
N VAL A 258 -16.76 1.02 7.43
CA VAL A 258 -17.66 0.26 6.54
C VAL A 258 -17.68 -1.23 6.90
N PRO A 259 -18.83 -1.84 7.26
CA PRO A 259 -18.93 -3.27 7.48
C PRO A 259 -18.60 -4.10 6.23
N LYS A 260 -17.89 -5.21 6.38
CA LYS A 260 -17.53 -6.12 5.26
C LYS A 260 -18.73 -6.53 4.43
N LYS A 261 -19.88 -6.78 5.06
CA LYS A 261 -21.10 -7.19 4.36
C LYS A 261 -21.50 -6.16 3.30
N GLU A 262 -21.46 -4.88 3.64
CA GLU A 262 -21.77 -3.79 2.71
C GLU A 262 -20.78 -3.74 1.55
N ILE A 263 -19.49 -3.95 1.81
CA ILE A 263 -18.43 -3.99 0.79
C ILE A 263 -18.68 -5.13 -0.21
N VAL A 264 -18.98 -6.33 0.30
CA VAL A 264 -19.27 -7.50 -0.52
C VAL A 264 -20.54 -7.28 -1.34
N ASP A 265 -21.61 -6.79 -0.72
CA ASP A 265 -22.88 -6.52 -1.39
C ASP A 265 -22.71 -5.52 -2.54
N LEU A 266 -21.92 -4.45 -2.34
CA LEU A 266 -21.61 -3.46 -3.38
C LEU A 266 -20.71 -4.00 -4.50
N GLN A 267 -19.84 -4.98 -4.21
CA GLN A 267 -18.97 -5.59 -5.23
C GLN A 267 -19.70 -6.59 -6.15
N PHE A 268 -20.73 -7.28 -5.64
CA PHE A 268 -21.41 -8.38 -6.34
C PHE A 268 -22.82 -8.03 -6.86
N ASN A 269 -23.53 -7.10 -6.24
CA ASN A 269 -24.86 -6.71 -6.69
C ASN A 269 -24.79 -5.45 -7.55
N LYS A 270 -25.43 -5.48 -8.73
CA LYS A 270 -25.81 -4.26 -9.46
C LYS A 270 -26.88 -3.53 -8.64
N VAL A 271 -26.49 -2.85 -7.58
CA VAL A 271 -27.42 -1.96 -6.87
C VAL A 271 -27.56 -0.72 -7.75
N ASN A 272 -28.69 -0.58 -8.42
CA ASN A 272 -29.10 0.71 -8.99
C ASN A 272 -29.15 1.71 -7.83
N ALA A 273 -28.15 2.58 -7.74
CA ALA A 273 -28.00 3.55 -6.66
C ALA A 273 -29.00 4.71 -6.83
N SER A 274 -30.28 4.46 -6.52
CA SER A 274 -31.32 5.49 -6.40
C SER A 274 -31.67 5.81 -4.95
N ASN A 275 -30.77 5.54 -3.99
CA ASN A 275 -30.97 5.87 -2.58
C ASN A 275 -29.90 6.86 -2.08
N ASP A 276 -30.34 8.06 -1.68
CA ASP A 276 -29.56 9.21 -1.20
C ASP A 276 -28.88 9.02 0.18
N SER A 277 -28.50 7.79 0.57
CA SER A 277 -27.97 7.48 1.92
C SER A 277 -26.57 6.85 1.95
N ILE A 278 -25.97 6.60 0.79
CA ILE A 278 -24.60 6.10 0.67
C ILE A 278 -23.69 7.31 0.39
N SER A 279 -22.67 7.56 1.21
CA SER A 279 -21.75 8.67 0.95
C SER A 279 -20.97 8.49 -0.34
N ASP A 280 -20.59 9.60 -0.96
CA ASP A 280 -19.81 9.60 -2.21
C ASP A 280 -18.46 8.88 -2.05
N SER A 281 -17.93 8.80 -0.83
CA SER A 281 -16.73 8.04 -0.45
C SER A 281 -16.95 6.52 -0.41
N LEU A 282 -18.18 6.03 -0.17
CA LEU A 282 -18.56 4.63 -0.33
C LEU A 282 -18.90 4.27 -1.78
N ARG A 283 -19.49 5.21 -2.54
CA ARG A 283 -19.56 5.11 -4.00
C ARG A 283 -18.16 4.92 -4.57
N PHE A 284 -17.17 5.68 -4.08
CA PHE A 284 -15.75 5.59 -4.49
C PHE A 284 -15.16 4.17 -4.52
N PHE A 285 -15.60 3.27 -3.62
CA PHE A 285 -15.11 1.90 -3.56
C PHE A 285 -15.75 0.95 -4.59
N CYS A 286 -16.89 1.31 -5.21
CA CYS A 286 -17.65 0.39 -6.07
C CYS A 286 -18.16 1.00 -7.39
N GLU A 287 -18.43 2.30 -7.45
CA GLU A 287 -18.84 3.02 -8.66
C GLU A 287 -18.24 4.43 -8.68
N LYS A 288 -17.55 4.77 -9.79
CA LYS A 288 -16.99 6.11 -10.00
C LYS A 288 -18.07 7.17 -9.72
N PRO A 289 -17.82 8.25 -8.96
CA PRO A 289 -18.67 9.42 -9.03
C PRO A 289 -18.66 9.87 -10.49
N ASN A 290 -19.83 10.12 -11.08
CA ASN A 290 -19.87 11.05 -12.20
C ASN A 290 -19.13 12.29 -11.73
N ALA A 291 -18.10 12.69 -12.49
CA ALA A 291 -17.43 13.95 -12.28
C ALA A 291 -18.54 15.01 -12.16
N LEU A 292 -18.73 15.53 -10.95
CA LEU A 292 -19.51 16.75 -10.78
C LEU A 292 -18.76 17.79 -11.60
N ALA A 293 -19.47 18.29 -12.61
CA ALA A 293 -19.07 19.41 -13.43
C ALA A 293 -18.80 20.66 -12.58
#